data_AF-A0A9W8TEL4-F1
#
_entry.id   AF-A0A9W8TEL4-F1
#
_cell.length_a   1.000
_cell.length_b   1.000
_cell.length_c   1.000
_cell.angle_alpha   90.00
_cell.angle_beta   90.00
_cell.angle_gamma   90.00
#
_symmetry.space_group_name_H-M   'P 1'
#
loop_
_entity.id
_entity.type
_entity.pdbx_description
1 polymer ?
#
loop_
_entity_poly.entity_id
_entity_poly.type
_entity_poly.pdbx_seq_one_letter_code
_entity_poly.pdbx_strand_id
1 'polypeptide(L)'
;MAHLLNPLATASQLYHRSSFSALPQDLQDAVFIASQCLTQAAGQLLELPQSVTAQANIILARYWLVDSPMANEFGDTSAAAIYLVSKMGPQPRSPRDVSNVYAYLLSDDSAFLRSSNMTENDPKSYYMSEADYHTFQTRLLAIEARILYTLSFDTHVSLPHPLAITYLQTLDFLAKPKSAISLRTIQYLNTALLSPQMLYLTHQPHALATAAIYNAARDLGAKMPECEWWEVFDVDREELGFLVVGMRSVENYLRKQKEEIPNLSQGMLTRKTIDEELQKRGVRTGNATSDADEEQRIMGMMDSR
;
A
#
# COMPACT_ATOMS: atom_id res chain seq x y z
N MET A 1 22.27 7.94 -13.92
CA MET A 1 21.48 6.69 -13.91
C MET A 1 20.89 6.33 -12.55
N ALA A 2 21.51 6.73 -11.41
CA ALA A 2 20.99 6.42 -10.06
C ALA A 2 19.52 6.86 -9.79
N HIS A 3 19.02 7.89 -10.47
CA HIS A 3 17.65 8.40 -10.29
C HIS A 3 16.55 7.57 -10.99
N LEU A 4 16.93 6.60 -11.82
CA LEU A 4 15.99 5.75 -12.57
C LEU A 4 15.80 4.37 -11.95
N LEU A 5 16.68 3.99 -11.02
CA LEU A 5 16.65 2.70 -10.36
C LEU A 5 16.10 2.84 -8.95
N ASN A 6 15.48 1.76 -8.49
CA ASN A 6 15.02 1.61 -7.12
C ASN A 6 15.84 0.53 -6.41
N PRO A 7 16.06 0.66 -5.09
CA PRO A 7 16.48 -0.49 -4.28
C PRO A 7 15.41 -1.58 -4.37
N LEU A 8 15.86 -2.80 -4.68
CA LEU A 8 15.00 -3.97 -4.76
C LEU A 8 15.03 -4.76 -3.45
N ALA A 9 13.92 -5.41 -3.14
CA ALA A 9 13.79 -6.35 -2.05
C ALA A 9 14.69 -7.56 -2.29
N THR A 10 15.47 -7.90 -1.27
CA THR A 10 16.27 -9.13 -1.28
C THR A 10 15.38 -10.35 -1.02
N ALA A 11 15.80 -11.51 -1.51
CA ALA A 11 15.09 -12.77 -1.26
C ALA A 11 14.92 -13.07 0.24
N SER A 12 15.92 -12.69 1.07
CA SER A 12 15.83 -12.83 2.52
C SER A 12 14.76 -11.93 3.12
N GLN A 13 14.61 -10.67 2.69
CA GLN A 13 13.54 -9.78 3.16
C GLN A 13 12.15 -10.34 2.84
N LEU A 14 11.96 -10.85 1.62
CA LEU A 14 10.69 -11.46 1.22
C LEU A 14 10.40 -12.75 2.01
N TYR A 15 11.44 -13.56 2.24
CA TYR A 15 11.32 -14.77 3.06
C TYR A 15 11.00 -14.44 4.53
N HIS A 16 11.63 -13.39 5.07
CA HIS A 16 11.34 -12.93 6.43
C HIS A 16 9.90 -12.45 6.57
N ARG A 17 9.42 -11.68 5.59
CA ARG A 17 8.03 -11.23 5.54
C ARG A 17 7.03 -12.39 5.58
N SER A 18 7.31 -13.50 4.88
CA SER A 18 6.38 -14.64 4.80
C SER A 18 6.52 -15.64 5.97
N SER A 19 7.74 -15.88 6.44
CA SER A 19 8.03 -17.00 7.35
C SER A 19 8.11 -16.61 8.82
N PHE A 20 8.47 -15.36 9.11
CA PHE A 20 8.66 -14.86 10.48
C PHE A 20 7.67 -13.77 10.86
N SER A 21 6.68 -13.51 10.00
CA SER A 21 5.57 -12.64 10.34
C SER A 21 4.72 -13.28 11.43
N ALA A 22 4.36 -12.50 12.44
CA ALA A 22 3.40 -12.89 13.46
C ALA A 22 1.97 -13.04 12.89
N LEU A 23 1.73 -12.49 11.70
CA LEU A 23 0.46 -12.56 10.99
C LEU A 23 0.47 -13.65 9.91
N PRO A 24 -0.60 -14.46 9.79
CA PRO A 24 -0.89 -15.26 8.61
C PRO A 24 -0.82 -14.44 7.32
N GLN A 25 -0.40 -15.06 6.22
CA GLN A 25 -0.16 -14.38 4.94
C GLN A 25 -1.40 -13.68 4.38
N ASP A 26 -2.58 -14.29 4.52
CA ASP A 26 -3.85 -13.73 4.06
C ASP A 26 -4.22 -12.43 4.80
N LEU A 27 -4.00 -12.39 6.13
CA LEU A 27 -4.23 -11.19 6.93
C LEU A 27 -3.19 -10.12 6.64
N GLN A 28 -1.92 -10.51 6.45
CA GLN A 28 -0.86 -9.58 6.09
C GLN A 28 -1.15 -8.92 4.74
N ASP A 29 -1.61 -9.69 3.76
CA ASP A 29 -1.96 -9.17 2.44
C ASP A 29 -3.23 -8.30 2.51
N ALA A 30 -4.21 -8.63 3.36
CA ALA A 30 -5.40 -7.80 3.60
C ALA A 30 -5.03 -6.44 4.20
N VAL A 31 -4.21 -6.44 5.24
CA VAL A 31 -3.67 -5.21 5.85
C VAL A 31 -2.90 -4.40 4.81
N PHE A 32 -2.03 -5.06 4.03
CA PHE A 32 -1.27 -4.40 2.98
C PHE A 32 -2.19 -3.69 1.98
N ILE A 33 -3.13 -4.41 1.39
CA ILE A 33 -4.06 -3.87 0.39
C ILE A 33 -4.91 -2.74 0.97
N ALA A 34 -5.50 -2.94 2.15
CA ALA A 34 -6.35 -1.94 2.80
C ALA A 34 -5.60 -0.62 3.04
N SER A 35 -4.37 -0.71 3.55
CA SER A 35 -3.54 0.48 3.78
C SER A 35 -3.07 1.13 2.49
N GLN A 36 -2.71 0.36 1.47
CA GLN A 36 -2.35 0.91 0.16
C GLN A 36 -3.54 1.67 -0.45
N CYS A 37 -4.76 1.13 -0.34
CA CYS A 37 -6.00 1.81 -0.73
C CYS A 37 -6.27 3.07 0.10
N LEU A 38 -6.01 3.02 1.41
CA LEU A 38 -6.17 4.17 2.31
C LEU A 38 -5.22 5.30 1.93
N THR A 39 -3.95 4.97 1.64
CA THR A 39 -2.97 5.95 1.15
C THR A 39 -3.44 6.60 -0.16
N GLN A 40 -4.02 5.82 -1.09
CA GLN A 40 -4.57 6.33 -2.34
C GLN A 40 -5.77 7.27 -2.11
N ALA A 41 -6.71 6.88 -1.26
CA ALA A 41 -7.87 7.71 -0.92
C ALA A 41 -7.46 9.01 -0.22
N ALA A 42 -6.50 8.94 0.71
CA ALA A 42 -5.93 10.11 1.37
C ALA A 42 -5.24 11.04 0.37
N GLY A 43 -4.49 10.49 -0.59
CA GLY A 43 -3.86 11.27 -1.66
C GLY A 43 -4.87 12.06 -2.49
N GLN A 44 -6.02 11.46 -2.81
CA GLN A 44 -7.09 12.14 -3.53
C GLN A 44 -7.72 13.29 -2.72
N LEU A 45 -8.07 13.04 -1.44
CA LEU A 45 -8.68 14.06 -0.59
C LEU A 45 -7.72 15.18 -0.18
N LEU A 46 -6.42 14.88 -0.12
CA LEU A 46 -5.35 15.88 0.04
C LEU A 46 -4.96 16.54 -1.30
N GLU A 47 -5.65 16.24 -2.40
CA GLU A 47 -5.36 16.75 -3.75
C GLU A 47 -3.88 16.63 -4.12
N LEU A 48 -3.23 15.54 -3.72
CA LEU A 48 -1.83 15.28 -4.03
C LEU A 48 -1.70 14.70 -5.45
N PRO A 49 -0.62 15.04 -6.18
CA PRO A 49 -0.33 14.39 -7.44
C PRO A 49 -0.21 12.87 -7.26
N GLN A 50 -0.72 12.09 -8.22
CA GLN A 50 -0.64 10.62 -8.17
C GLN A 50 0.79 10.10 -7.99
N SER A 51 1.80 10.84 -8.50
CA SER A 51 3.20 10.50 -8.28
C SER A 51 3.59 10.53 -6.80
N VAL A 52 3.15 11.54 -6.05
CA VAL A 52 3.42 11.66 -4.60
C VAL A 52 2.75 10.52 -3.84
N THR A 53 1.48 10.24 -4.17
CA THR A 53 0.71 9.16 -3.55
C THR A 53 1.32 7.79 -3.86
N ALA A 54 1.69 7.52 -5.11
CA ALA A 54 2.36 6.26 -5.49
C ALA A 54 3.72 6.09 -4.79
N GLN A 55 4.49 7.17 -4.62
CA GLN A 55 5.73 7.13 -3.84
C GLN A 55 5.46 6.81 -2.37
N ALA A 56 4.42 7.39 -1.76
CA ALA A 56 4.03 7.07 -0.38
C ALA A 56 3.65 5.59 -0.21
N ASN A 57 2.88 5.03 -1.15
CA ASN A 57 2.55 3.61 -1.22
C ASN A 57 3.81 2.72 -1.27
N ILE A 58 4.82 3.10 -2.06
CA ILE A 58 6.09 2.37 -2.17
C ILE A 58 6.93 2.50 -0.89
N ILE A 59 7.00 3.68 -0.29
CA ILE A 59 7.69 3.89 0.99
C ILE A 59 7.05 3.05 2.11
N LEU A 60 5.72 3.03 2.18
CA LEU A 60 4.97 2.19 3.12
C LEU A 60 5.28 0.70 2.90
N ALA A 61 5.29 0.25 1.64
CA ALA A 61 5.61 -1.12 1.30
C ALA A 61 7.06 -1.50 1.68
N ARG A 62 8.04 -0.59 1.46
CA ARG A 62 9.44 -0.81 1.86
C ARG A 62 9.58 -0.89 3.37
N TYR A 63 8.88 -0.02 4.11
CA TYR A 63 8.89 -0.03 5.57
C TYR A 63 8.44 -1.39 6.12
N TRP A 64 7.35 -1.94 5.57
CA TRP A 64 6.81 -3.25 5.98
C TRP A 64 7.55 -4.49 5.47
N LEU A 65 8.58 -4.32 4.63
CA LEU A 65 9.55 -5.40 4.39
C LEU A 65 10.52 -5.59 5.54
N VAL A 66 10.73 -4.56 6.35
CA VAL A 66 11.76 -4.54 7.40
C VAL A 66 11.13 -4.57 8.79
N ASP A 67 10.07 -3.80 9.00
CA ASP A 67 9.38 -3.71 10.28
C ASP A 67 8.03 -4.44 10.24
N SER A 68 7.56 -4.88 11.41
CA SER A 68 6.30 -5.60 11.53
C SER A 68 5.11 -4.66 11.25
N PRO A 69 4.12 -5.08 10.44
CA PRO A 69 2.89 -4.31 10.27
C PRO A 69 2.15 -4.04 11.58
N MET A 70 2.30 -4.93 12.58
CA MET A 70 1.65 -4.80 13.90
C MET A 70 2.36 -3.84 14.85
N ALA A 71 3.50 -3.24 14.44
CA ALA A 71 4.24 -2.31 15.28
C ALA A 71 3.45 -1.01 15.58
N ASN A 72 2.70 -0.52 14.59
CA ASN A 72 1.94 0.72 14.65
C ASN A 72 0.54 0.53 14.04
N GLU A 73 -0.39 1.43 14.34
CA GLU A 73 -1.72 1.38 13.70
C GLU A 73 -1.59 1.58 12.19
N PHE A 74 -2.38 0.83 11.41
CA PHE A 74 -2.23 0.80 9.96
C PHE A 74 -2.58 2.15 9.32
N GLY A 75 -3.61 2.82 9.86
CA GLY A 75 -4.01 4.17 9.47
C GLY A 75 -2.92 5.20 9.77
N ASP A 76 -2.35 5.17 10.97
CA ASP A 76 -1.28 6.09 11.39
C ASP A 76 0.00 5.88 10.54
N THR A 77 0.32 4.64 10.19
CA THR A 77 1.47 4.32 9.32
C THR A 77 1.28 4.85 7.90
N SER A 78 0.08 4.68 7.34
CA SER A 78 -0.29 5.26 6.05
C SER A 78 -0.21 6.80 6.09
N ALA A 79 -0.69 7.42 7.17
CA ALA A 79 -0.63 8.88 7.36
C ALA A 79 0.81 9.38 7.44
N ALA A 80 1.68 8.67 8.17
CA ALA A 80 3.09 9.01 8.28
C ALA A 80 3.82 8.88 6.92
N ALA A 81 3.54 7.82 6.15
CA ALA A 81 4.13 7.64 4.82
C ALA A 81 3.72 8.76 3.84
N ILE A 82 2.43 9.13 3.80
CA ILE A 82 1.97 10.20 2.90
C ILE A 82 2.45 11.58 3.35
N TYR A 83 2.52 11.83 4.66
CA TYR A 83 3.10 13.06 5.21
C TYR A 83 4.58 13.18 4.85
N LEU A 84 5.36 12.11 5.06
CA LEU A 84 6.79 12.05 4.76
C LEU A 84 7.08 12.36 3.30
N VAL A 85 6.34 11.78 2.36
CA VAL A 85 6.58 12.01 0.92
C VAL A 85 6.05 13.38 0.49
N SER A 86 4.86 13.77 0.95
CA SER A 86 4.26 15.07 0.57
C SER A 86 5.09 16.25 1.06
N LYS A 87 5.67 16.21 2.27
CA LYS A 87 6.49 17.31 2.82
C LYS A 87 7.75 17.58 1.99
N MET A 88 8.29 16.54 1.34
CA MET A 88 9.48 16.62 0.47
C MET A 88 9.10 16.92 -0.99
N GLY A 89 7.81 16.78 -1.32
CA GLY A 89 7.29 16.90 -2.67
C GLY A 89 6.97 18.35 -3.08
N PRO A 90 6.37 18.53 -4.26
CA PRO A 90 6.06 19.85 -4.81
C PRO A 90 4.92 20.57 -4.07
N GLN A 91 4.08 19.83 -3.33
CA GLN A 91 2.92 20.35 -2.63
C GLN A 91 2.89 19.79 -1.20
N PRO A 92 3.63 20.41 -0.26
CA PRO A 92 3.64 19.98 1.14
C PRO A 92 2.27 20.18 1.78
N ARG A 93 1.85 19.22 2.62
CA ARG A 93 0.60 19.27 3.39
C ARG A 93 0.89 19.39 4.87
N SER A 94 0.07 20.17 5.57
CA SER A 94 0.25 20.33 7.01
C SER A 94 -0.16 19.06 7.75
N PRO A 95 0.41 18.77 8.94
CA PRO A 95 -0.07 17.66 9.78
C PRO A 95 -1.56 17.76 10.07
N ARG A 96 -2.11 18.98 10.13
CA ARG A 96 -3.53 19.23 10.35
C ARG A 96 -4.39 18.78 9.16
N ASP A 97 -3.97 19.07 7.93
CA ASP A 97 -4.69 18.60 6.74
C ASP A 97 -4.70 17.07 6.66
N VAL A 98 -3.53 16.45 6.90
CA VAL A 98 -3.41 14.99 6.94
C VAL A 98 -4.34 14.43 8.03
N SER A 99 -4.33 15.03 9.22
CA SER A 99 -5.16 14.56 10.32
C SER A 99 -6.66 14.66 10.04
N ASN A 100 -7.13 15.73 9.41
CA ASN A 100 -8.55 15.91 9.06
C ASN A 100 -8.98 14.89 8.01
N VAL A 101 -8.13 14.64 7.00
CA VAL A 101 -8.42 13.66 5.96
C VAL A 101 -8.47 12.24 6.53
N TYR A 102 -7.52 11.87 7.39
CA TYR A 102 -7.53 10.56 8.03
C TYR A 102 -8.66 10.41 9.05
N ALA A 103 -9.02 11.47 9.79
CA ALA A 103 -10.19 11.46 10.66
C ALA A 103 -11.48 11.17 9.87
N TYR A 104 -11.64 11.79 8.68
CA TYR A 104 -12.77 11.51 7.80
C TYR A 104 -12.69 10.10 7.18
N LEU A 105 -11.54 9.66 6.68
CA LEU A 105 -11.42 8.34 6.03
C LEU A 105 -11.63 7.17 7.00
N LEU A 106 -11.28 7.36 8.27
CA LEU A 106 -11.43 6.36 9.32
C LEU A 106 -12.77 6.44 10.05
N SER A 107 -13.57 7.49 9.83
CA SER A 107 -14.90 7.62 10.43
C SER A 107 -15.91 6.69 9.80
N ASP A 108 -17.04 6.48 10.47
CA ASP A 108 -18.16 5.68 9.97
C ASP A 108 -18.94 6.35 8.82
N ASP A 109 -18.73 7.65 8.60
CA ASP A 109 -19.42 8.43 7.56
C ASP A 109 -18.70 8.45 6.19
N SER A 110 -17.45 8.02 6.14
CA SER A 110 -16.71 7.86 4.87
C SER A 110 -17.38 6.91 3.86
N ALA A 111 -17.19 7.14 2.58
CA ALA A 111 -17.47 6.13 1.56
C ALA A 111 -16.33 5.11 1.39
N PHE A 112 -15.20 5.30 2.10
CA PHE A 112 -14.01 4.48 1.93
C PHE A 112 -14.29 3.01 2.26
N LEU A 113 -14.09 2.14 1.25
CA LEU A 113 -14.34 0.69 1.27
C LEU A 113 -15.79 0.24 1.57
N ARG A 114 -16.72 1.17 1.81
CA ARG A 114 -18.13 0.84 2.07
C ARG A 114 -18.97 0.85 0.81
N SER A 115 -19.78 -0.21 0.62
CA SER A 115 -20.56 -0.42 -0.61
C SER A 115 -22.06 -0.13 -0.48
N SER A 116 -22.64 0.05 0.72
CA SER A 116 -24.11 -0.04 0.86
C SER A 116 -24.82 0.91 1.81
N ASN A 117 -24.18 1.56 2.79
CA ASN A 117 -24.92 2.37 3.78
C ASN A 117 -24.20 3.71 3.98
N MET A 118 -24.55 4.72 3.18
CA MET A 118 -24.13 6.09 3.46
C MET A 118 -25.12 6.67 4.47
N THR A 119 -24.66 6.87 5.70
CA THR A 119 -25.32 7.75 6.67
C THR A 119 -25.30 9.19 6.14
N GLU A 120 -26.23 10.02 6.61
CA GLU A 120 -26.19 11.45 6.32
C GLU A 120 -24.86 12.00 6.84
N ASN A 121 -24.06 12.63 5.97
CA ASN A 121 -22.73 13.12 6.32
C ASN A 121 -22.87 14.24 7.35
N ASP A 122 -22.60 13.96 8.63
CA ASP A 122 -22.52 14.94 9.70
C ASP A 122 -21.06 15.34 9.93
N PRO A 123 -20.63 16.56 9.52
CA PRO A 123 -19.26 17.00 9.73
C PRO A 123 -18.78 17.03 11.17
N LYS A 124 -19.69 16.97 12.14
CA LYS A 124 -19.34 16.91 13.56
C LYS A 124 -18.84 15.54 14.01
N SER A 125 -19.15 14.47 13.28
CA SER A 125 -18.78 13.10 13.67
C SER A 125 -17.28 12.83 13.54
N TYR A 126 -16.62 13.52 12.61
CA TYR A 126 -15.18 13.41 12.34
C TYR A 126 -14.41 14.71 12.65
N TYR A 127 -15.04 15.65 13.36
CA TYR A 127 -14.34 16.82 13.87
C TYR A 127 -13.34 16.39 14.94
N MET A 128 -12.08 16.76 14.74
CA MET A 128 -11.02 16.41 15.67
C MET A 128 -10.78 17.53 16.68
N SER A 129 -10.84 17.20 17.96
CA SER A 129 -10.53 18.17 19.02
C SER A 129 -9.05 18.58 18.98
N GLU A 130 -8.69 19.73 19.54
CA GLU A 130 -7.28 20.15 19.62
C GLU A 130 -6.41 19.15 20.41
N ALA A 131 -6.97 18.51 21.44
CA ALA A 131 -6.25 17.49 22.21
C ALA A 131 -5.97 16.22 21.37
N ASP A 132 -6.97 15.78 20.59
CA ASP A 132 -6.83 14.63 19.69
C ASP A 132 -5.85 14.93 18.56
N TYR A 133 -5.90 16.15 18.01
CA TYR A 133 -4.96 16.64 17.01
C TYR A 133 -3.51 16.58 17.54
N HIS A 134 -3.25 17.10 18.74
CA HIS A 134 -1.91 17.06 19.32
C HIS A 134 -1.42 15.62 19.52
N THR A 135 -2.30 14.73 19.99
CA THR A 135 -1.97 13.32 20.17
C THR A 135 -1.67 12.64 18.83
N PHE A 136 -2.49 12.88 17.81
CA PHE A 136 -2.26 12.40 16.45
C PHE A 136 -0.93 12.92 15.91
N GLN A 137 -0.65 14.22 16.05
CA GLN A 137 0.59 14.84 15.57
C GLN A 137 1.83 14.19 16.22
N THR A 138 1.80 13.93 17.53
CA THR A 138 2.90 13.24 18.22
C THR A 138 3.11 11.83 17.66
N ARG A 139 2.04 11.05 17.45
CA ARG A 139 2.13 9.70 16.86
C ARG A 139 2.65 9.75 15.42
N LEU A 140 2.13 10.67 14.61
CA LEU A 140 2.53 10.89 13.22
C LEU A 140 4.04 11.12 13.10
N LEU A 141 4.58 12.05 13.89
CA LEU A 141 6.00 12.41 13.85
C LEU A 141 6.90 11.27 14.38
N ALA A 142 6.44 10.53 15.39
CA ALA A 142 7.18 9.36 15.89
C ALA A 142 7.27 8.24 14.84
N ILE A 143 6.16 7.93 14.16
CA ILE A 143 6.13 6.91 13.10
C ILE A 143 6.92 7.38 11.89
N GLU A 144 6.83 8.65 11.51
CA GLU A 144 7.66 9.22 10.45
C GLU A 144 9.15 9.02 10.72
N ALA A 145 9.61 9.34 11.94
CA ALA A 145 11.00 9.14 12.33
C ALA A 145 11.40 7.65 12.26
N ARG A 146 10.50 6.74 12.64
CA ARG A 146 10.71 5.29 12.54
C ARG A 146 10.80 4.80 11.10
N ILE A 147 9.96 5.30 10.19
CA ILE A 147 10.04 4.99 8.75
C ILE A 147 11.39 5.44 8.22
N LEU A 148 11.81 6.68 8.49
CA LEU A 148 13.10 7.22 8.08
C LEU A 148 14.27 6.38 8.59
N TYR A 149 14.27 6.03 9.88
CA TYR A 149 15.32 5.20 10.47
C TYR A 149 15.37 3.81 9.84
N THR A 150 14.21 3.16 9.68
CA THR A 150 14.10 1.81 9.11
C THR A 150 14.60 1.75 7.67
N LEU A 151 14.32 2.80 6.89
CA LEU A 151 14.77 2.92 5.51
C LEU A 151 16.17 3.52 5.37
N SER A 152 16.90 3.73 6.48
CA SER A 152 18.22 4.39 6.46
C SER A 152 18.21 5.73 5.72
N PHE A 153 17.10 6.47 5.84
CA PHE A 153 16.82 7.72 5.14
C PHE A 153 16.77 7.62 3.60
N ASP A 154 16.72 6.42 3.03
CA ASP A 154 16.49 6.23 1.59
C ASP A 154 14.99 6.35 1.26
N THR A 155 14.56 7.58 1.03
CA THR A 155 13.21 7.91 0.56
C THR A 155 13.13 8.02 -0.96
N HIS A 156 14.19 7.67 -1.71
CA HIS A 156 14.19 7.83 -3.15
C HIS A 156 13.30 6.78 -3.83
N VAL A 157 12.39 7.26 -4.68
CA VAL A 157 11.48 6.39 -5.44
C VAL A 157 11.35 6.91 -6.87
N SER A 158 11.83 6.10 -7.82
CA SER A 158 11.61 6.27 -9.24
C SER A 158 10.34 5.52 -9.67
N LEU A 159 9.43 6.22 -10.35
CA LEU A 159 8.16 5.65 -10.80
C LEU A 159 8.24 5.20 -12.26
N PRO A 160 7.51 4.14 -12.65
CA PRO A 160 7.47 3.64 -14.02
C PRO A 160 6.66 4.52 -14.96
N HIS A 161 5.78 5.41 -14.45
CA HIS A 161 4.84 6.18 -15.27
C HIS A 161 5.51 7.05 -16.34
N PRO A 162 6.59 7.82 -16.06
CA PRO A 162 7.28 8.60 -17.09
C PRO A 162 7.90 7.70 -18.18
N LEU A 163 8.53 6.59 -17.79
CA LEU A 163 9.09 5.61 -18.72
C LEU A 163 8.01 5.02 -19.61
N ALA A 164 6.87 4.63 -19.04
CA ALA A 164 5.74 4.09 -19.80
C ALA A 164 5.25 5.05 -20.89
N ILE A 165 5.19 6.36 -20.60
CA ILE A 165 4.82 7.37 -21.61
C ILE A 165 5.88 7.47 -22.71
N THR A 166 7.16 7.48 -22.35
CA THR A 166 8.25 7.49 -23.33
C THR A 166 8.22 6.25 -24.22
N TYR A 167 8.05 5.06 -23.63
CA TYR A 167 8.00 3.80 -24.37
C TYR A 167 6.78 3.73 -25.30
N LEU A 168 5.60 4.17 -24.83
CA LEU A 168 4.41 4.27 -25.68
C LEU A 168 4.61 5.21 -26.87
N GLN A 169 5.32 6.32 -26.68
CA GLN A 169 5.66 7.24 -27.78
C GLN A 169 6.64 6.60 -28.76
N THR A 170 7.65 5.86 -28.28
CA THR A 170 8.61 5.17 -29.16
C THR A 170 7.96 4.05 -29.98
N LEU A 171 6.92 3.41 -29.44
CA LEU A 171 6.15 2.37 -30.12
C LEU A 171 4.98 2.94 -30.94
N ASP A 172 4.93 4.26 -31.15
CA ASP A 172 3.86 4.99 -31.84
C ASP A 172 2.45 4.57 -31.40
N PHE A 173 2.28 4.43 -30.08
CA PHE A 173 1.04 4.01 -29.42
C PHE A 173 0.44 2.70 -29.97
N LEU A 174 1.25 1.85 -30.60
CA LEU A 174 0.86 0.57 -31.22
C LEU A 174 -0.37 0.70 -32.14
N ALA A 175 -0.44 1.80 -32.89
CA ALA A 175 -1.55 2.16 -33.77
C ALA A 175 -2.93 2.21 -33.07
N LYS A 176 -2.96 2.51 -31.77
CA LYS A 176 -4.19 2.75 -30.99
C LYS A 176 -4.30 4.22 -30.58
N PRO A 177 -5.52 4.70 -30.24
CA PRO A 177 -5.67 6.04 -29.70
C PRO A 177 -4.81 6.25 -28.46
N LYS A 178 -3.98 7.32 -28.47
CA LYS A 178 -3.08 7.68 -27.37
C LYS A 178 -3.77 7.66 -26.01
N SER A 179 -4.99 8.20 -25.92
CA SER A 179 -5.78 8.22 -24.68
C SER A 179 -6.12 6.83 -24.16
N ALA A 180 -6.57 5.92 -25.02
CA ALA A 180 -7.01 4.59 -24.64
C ALA A 180 -5.86 3.72 -24.12
N ILE A 181 -4.75 3.66 -24.87
CA ILE A 181 -3.60 2.83 -24.48
C ILE A 181 -2.86 3.40 -23.27
N SER A 182 -2.71 4.73 -23.19
CA SER A 182 -2.09 5.37 -22.03
C SER A 182 -2.94 5.14 -20.77
N LEU A 183 -4.25 5.34 -20.85
CA LEU A 183 -5.15 5.10 -19.73
C LEU A 183 -5.04 3.66 -19.21
N ARG A 184 -5.11 2.66 -20.11
CA ARG A 184 -5.02 1.25 -19.72
C ARG A 184 -3.66 0.89 -19.13
N THR A 185 -2.58 1.46 -19.66
CA THR A 185 -1.22 1.28 -19.12
C THR A 185 -1.11 1.83 -17.70
N ILE A 186 -1.60 3.06 -17.47
CA ILE A 186 -1.58 3.69 -16.15
C ILE A 186 -2.47 2.95 -15.14
N GLN A 187 -3.61 2.38 -15.58
CA GLN A 187 -4.43 1.51 -14.75
C GLN A 187 -3.61 0.31 -14.23
N TYR A 188 -2.88 -0.39 -15.10
CA TYR A 188 -2.03 -1.52 -14.68
C TYR A 188 -0.95 -1.09 -13.68
N LEU A 189 -0.28 0.03 -13.92
CA LEU A 189 0.74 0.55 -13.00
C LEU A 189 0.14 0.90 -11.63
N ASN A 190 -1.00 1.59 -11.60
CA ASN A 190 -1.64 1.96 -10.34
C ASN A 190 -2.16 0.73 -9.59
N THR A 191 -2.74 -0.25 -10.28
CA THR A 191 -3.20 -1.51 -9.66
C THR A 191 -2.04 -2.35 -9.14
N ALA A 192 -0.87 -2.31 -9.80
CA ALA A 192 0.31 -3.05 -9.35
C ALA A 192 0.87 -2.57 -7.98
N LEU A 193 0.54 -1.35 -7.54
CA LEU A 193 0.85 -0.89 -6.17
C LEU A 193 0.13 -1.72 -5.09
N LEU A 194 -1.00 -2.34 -5.44
CA LEU A 194 -1.82 -3.16 -4.53
C LEU A 194 -1.39 -4.63 -4.53
N SER A 195 -0.42 -5.02 -5.37
CA SER A 195 -0.03 -6.43 -5.52
C SER A 195 0.60 -6.98 -4.24
N PRO A 196 0.09 -8.09 -3.67
CA PRO A 196 0.72 -8.79 -2.54
C PRO A 196 2.12 -9.31 -2.84
N GLN A 197 2.44 -9.53 -4.12
CA GLN A 197 3.78 -9.91 -4.60
C GLN A 197 4.77 -8.74 -4.61
N MET A 198 4.34 -7.54 -4.20
CA MET A 198 5.16 -6.34 -4.06
C MET A 198 5.96 -6.04 -5.35
N LEU A 199 5.29 -6.02 -6.51
CA LEU A 199 5.92 -5.87 -7.82
C LEU A 199 6.84 -4.64 -7.90
N TYR A 200 6.44 -3.53 -7.27
CA TYR A 200 7.22 -2.28 -7.19
C TYR A 200 8.51 -2.38 -6.39
N LEU A 201 8.69 -3.44 -5.59
CA LEU A 201 9.86 -3.65 -4.75
C LEU A 201 10.71 -4.80 -5.29
N THR A 202 10.16 -5.65 -6.15
CA THR A 202 10.89 -6.80 -6.72
C THR A 202 11.44 -6.50 -8.11
N HIS A 203 10.88 -5.53 -8.83
CA HIS A 203 11.25 -5.24 -10.22
C HIS A 203 11.54 -3.75 -10.41
N GLN A 204 12.42 -3.45 -11.38
CA GLN A 204 12.78 -2.08 -11.69
C GLN A 204 11.66 -1.36 -12.47
N PRO A 205 11.62 0.00 -12.43
CA PRO A 205 10.59 0.79 -13.11
C PRO A 205 10.47 0.53 -14.62
N HIS A 206 11.58 0.25 -15.31
CA HIS A 206 11.55 -0.05 -16.74
C HIS A 206 10.77 -1.33 -17.05
N ALA A 207 11.00 -2.39 -16.28
CA ALA A 207 10.31 -3.67 -16.43
C ALA A 207 8.81 -3.56 -16.13
N LEU A 208 8.44 -2.82 -15.07
CA LEU A 208 7.04 -2.53 -14.74
C LEU A 208 6.33 -1.76 -15.86
N ALA A 209 7.00 -0.75 -16.45
CA ALA A 209 6.45 0.01 -17.57
C ALA A 209 6.21 -0.88 -18.79
N THR A 210 7.20 -1.69 -19.18
CA THR A 210 7.12 -2.62 -20.31
C THR A 210 6.00 -3.64 -20.13
N ALA A 211 5.87 -4.25 -18.95
CA ALA A 211 4.82 -5.22 -18.66
C ALA A 211 3.42 -4.59 -18.67
N ALA A 212 3.27 -3.37 -18.16
CA ALA A 212 2.00 -2.64 -18.20
C ALA A 212 1.58 -2.31 -19.64
N ILE A 213 2.53 -1.89 -20.49
CA ILE A 213 2.28 -1.64 -21.92
C ILE A 213 1.88 -2.92 -22.63
N TYR A 214 2.60 -4.02 -22.38
CA TYR A 214 2.29 -5.32 -22.97
C TYR A 214 0.86 -5.78 -22.61
N ASN A 215 0.49 -5.65 -21.34
CA ASN A 215 -0.87 -5.98 -20.89
C ASN A 215 -1.94 -5.07 -21.50
N ALA A 216 -1.69 -3.76 -21.56
CA ALA A 216 -2.59 -2.80 -22.19
C ALA A 216 -2.78 -3.06 -23.69
N ALA A 217 -1.69 -3.37 -24.40
CA ALA A 217 -1.71 -3.72 -25.81
C ALA A 217 -2.55 -4.97 -26.08
N ARG A 218 -2.41 -6.00 -25.23
CA ARG A 218 -3.20 -7.23 -25.34
C ARG A 218 -4.68 -6.99 -25.10
N ASP A 219 -5.04 -6.22 -24.06
CA ASP A 219 -6.44 -5.96 -23.75
C ASP A 219 -7.14 -5.12 -24.84
N LEU A 220 -6.41 -4.21 -25.48
CA LEU A 220 -6.93 -3.35 -26.54
C LEU A 220 -6.81 -3.96 -27.94
N GLY A 221 -6.26 -5.17 -28.07
CA GLY A 221 -5.99 -5.83 -29.35
C GLY A 221 -5.11 -4.98 -30.27
N ALA A 222 -4.04 -4.40 -29.73
CA ALA A 222 -3.03 -3.69 -30.49
C ALA A 222 -2.11 -4.66 -31.23
N LYS A 223 -1.68 -4.30 -32.44
CA LYS A 223 -0.71 -5.11 -33.20
C LYS A 223 0.67 -4.88 -32.61
N MET A 224 1.14 -5.82 -31.81
CA MET A 224 2.49 -5.79 -31.27
C MET A 224 3.50 -6.28 -32.32
N PRO A 225 4.77 -5.83 -32.27
CA PRO A 225 5.83 -6.39 -33.08
C PRO A 225 5.93 -7.91 -32.91
N GLU A 226 6.28 -8.63 -33.98
CA GLU A 226 6.50 -10.09 -33.94
C GLU A 226 7.82 -10.48 -33.24
N CYS A 227 8.75 -9.53 -33.13
CA CYS A 227 10.01 -9.69 -32.41
C CYS A 227 9.86 -9.43 -30.90
N GLU A 228 10.88 -9.82 -30.13
CA GLU A 228 10.99 -9.63 -28.68
C GLU A 228 11.27 -8.16 -28.34
N TRP A 229 10.35 -7.26 -28.70
CA TRP A 229 10.50 -5.81 -28.59
C TRP A 229 10.79 -5.31 -27.17
N TRP A 230 10.45 -6.11 -26.16
CA TRP A 230 10.72 -5.82 -24.76
C TRP A 230 12.21 -5.86 -24.40
N GLU A 231 13.04 -6.58 -25.18
CA GLU A 231 14.49 -6.63 -24.97
C GLU A 231 15.14 -5.26 -25.20
N VAL A 232 14.55 -4.41 -26.05
CA VAL A 232 15.01 -3.03 -26.29
C VAL A 232 14.90 -2.16 -25.03
N PHE A 233 14.05 -2.58 -24.09
CA PHE A 233 13.85 -1.91 -22.81
C PHE A 233 14.56 -2.63 -21.66
N ASP A 234 15.53 -3.51 -21.94
CA ASP A 234 16.30 -4.26 -20.94
C ASP A 234 15.41 -5.14 -20.03
N VAL A 235 14.42 -5.83 -20.64
CA VAL A 235 13.52 -6.77 -19.94
C VAL A 235 13.67 -8.15 -20.54
N ASP A 236 13.89 -9.16 -19.70
CA ASP A 236 13.96 -10.55 -20.14
C ASP A 236 12.56 -11.18 -20.30
N ARG A 237 12.45 -12.23 -21.11
CA ARG A 237 11.18 -12.94 -21.32
C ARG A 237 10.57 -13.49 -20.03
N GLU A 238 11.41 -14.01 -19.13
CA GLU A 238 10.98 -14.56 -17.84
C GLU A 238 10.44 -13.46 -16.92
N GLU A 239 11.16 -12.35 -16.83
CA GLU A 239 10.77 -11.16 -16.06
C GLU A 239 9.44 -10.57 -16.57
N LEU A 240 9.33 -10.41 -17.90
CA LEU A 240 8.09 -9.95 -18.53
C LEU A 240 6.93 -10.90 -18.24
N GLY A 241 7.16 -12.21 -18.39
CA GLY A 241 6.14 -13.23 -18.14
C GLY A 241 5.63 -13.19 -16.70
N PHE A 242 6.53 -13.08 -15.72
CA PHE A 242 6.19 -12.94 -14.32
C PHE A 242 5.37 -11.68 -14.06
N LEU A 243 5.84 -10.52 -14.52
CA LEU A 243 5.15 -9.24 -14.30
C LEU A 243 3.77 -9.20 -14.97
N VAL A 244 3.65 -9.75 -16.18
CA VAL A 244 2.37 -9.81 -16.92
C VAL A 244 1.33 -10.60 -16.15
N VAL A 245 1.70 -11.77 -15.63
CA VAL A 245 0.82 -12.62 -14.82
C VAL A 245 0.54 -11.97 -13.47
N GLY A 246 1.57 -11.43 -12.81
CA GLY A 246 1.47 -10.74 -11.53
C GLY A 246 0.46 -9.59 -11.58
N MET A 247 0.60 -8.69 -12.54
CA MET A 247 -0.33 -7.56 -12.74
C MET A 247 -1.77 -8.00 -13.02
N ARG A 248 -1.98 -9.04 -13.82
CA ARG A 248 -3.33 -9.58 -14.10
C ARG A 248 -3.93 -10.31 -12.90
N SER A 249 -3.09 -10.90 -12.04
CA SER A 249 -3.54 -11.66 -10.88
C SER A 249 -4.14 -10.78 -9.78
N VAL A 250 -3.75 -9.50 -9.71
CA VAL A 250 -4.20 -8.58 -8.65
C VAL A 250 -5.72 -8.46 -8.58
N GLU A 251 -6.40 -8.31 -9.71
CA GLU A 251 -7.87 -8.20 -9.75
C GLU A 251 -8.56 -9.45 -9.18
N ASN A 252 -8.09 -10.63 -9.59
CA ASN A 252 -8.62 -11.90 -9.09
C ASN A 252 -8.35 -12.07 -7.60
N TYR A 253 -7.17 -11.66 -7.14
CA TYR A 253 -6.79 -11.72 -5.75
C TYR A 253 -7.70 -10.81 -4.90
N LEU A 254 -7.91 -9.56 -5.32
CA LEU A 254 -8.78 -8.61 -4.62
C LEU A 254 -10.23 -9.12 -4.53
N ARG A 255 -10.74 -9.70 -5.62
CA ARG A 255 -12.08 -10.31 -5.63
C ARG A 255 -12.18 -11.47 -4.64
N LYS A 256 -11.21 -12.39 -4.69
CA LYS A 256 -11.16 -13.55 -3.78
C LYS A 256 -11.10 -13.12 -2.32
N GLN A 257 -10.25 -12.14 -2.01
CA GLN A 257 -10.12 -11.61 -0.65
C GLN A 257 -11.43 -10.99 -0.14
N LYS A 258 -12.16 -10.27 -1.00
CA LYS A 258 -13.47 -9.71 -0.67
C LYS A 258 -14.53 -10.79 -0.38
N GLU A 259 -14.44 -11.94 -1.05
CA GLU A 259 -15.33 -13.08 -0.86
C GLU A 259 -15.00 -13.88 0.41
N GLU A 260 -13.71 -14.13 0.67
CA GLU A 260 -13.25 -14.95 1.81
C GLU A 260 -13.36 -14.21 3.14
N ILE A 261 -13.19 -12.89 3.14
CA ILE A 261 -13.17 -12.10 4.38
C ILE A 261 -14.04 -10.84 4.26
N PRO A 262 -15.38 -11.00 4.16
CA PRO A 262 -16.30 -9.89 3.89
C PRO A 262 -16.28 -8.82 5.00
N ASN A 263 -16.08 -9.22 6.25
CA ASN A 263 -16.00 -8.30 7.39
C ASN A 263 -14.78 -7.37 7.31
N LEU A 264 -13.67 -7.83 6.71
CA LEU A 264 -12.45 -7.05 6.53
C LEU A 264 -12.54 -6.12 5.30
N SER A 265 -13.60 -6.26 4.49
CA SER A 265 -13.85 -5.40 3.33
C SER A 265 -14.77 -4.21 3.63
N GLN A 266 -15.38 -4.14 4.82
CA GLN A 266 -16.40 -3.14 5.18
C GLN A 266 -15.86 -1.90 5.92
N GLY A 267 -14.56 -1.62 5.82
CA GLY A 267 -13.96 -0.44 6.42
C GLY A 267 -12.44 -0.57 6.47
N MET A 268 -11.78 0.45 7.04
CA MET A 268 -10.35 0.36 7.28
C MET A 268 -10.05 -0.68 8.37
N LEU A 269 -9.09 -1.56 8.10
CA LEU A 269 -8.62 -2.53 9.08
C LEU A 269 -7.93 -1.81 10.23
N THR A 270 -8.19 -2.27 11.44
CA THR A 270 -7.47 -1.82 12.65
C THR A 270 -6.72 -2.99 13.26
N ARG A 271 -5.70 -2.69 14.07
CA ARG A 271 -4.97 -3.72 14.82
C ARG A 271 -5.90 -4.57 15.68
N LYS A 272 -6.89 -3.95 16.33
CA LYS A 272 -7.88 -4.65 17.16
C LYS A 272 -8.68 -5.67 16.35
N THR A 273 -9.13 -5.29 15.15
CA THR A 273 -9.85 -6.20 14.25
C THR A 273 -9.00 -7.40 13.85
N ILE A 274 -7.71 -7.20 13.62
CA ILE A 274 -6.76 -8.29 13.32
C ILE A 274 -6.54 -9.17 14.54
N ASP A 275 -6.34 -8.60 15.73
CA ASP A 275 -6.15 -9.35 16.97
C ASP A 275 -7.38 -10.21 17.31
N GLU A 276 -8.59 -9.68 17.13
CA GLU A 276 -9.84 -10.43 17.27
C GLU A 276 -9.94 -11.61 16.28
N GLU A 277 -9.50 -11.39 15.04
CA GLU A 277 -9.49 -12.43 14.00
C GLU A 277 -8.44 -13.51 14.29
N LEU A 278 -7.27 -13.14 14.80
CA LEU A 278 -6.25 -14.09 15.27
C LEU A 278 -6.75 -14.94 16.43
N GLN A 279 -7.44 -14.31 17.39
CA GLN A 279 -8.06 -15.01 18.52
C GLN A 279 -9.13 -16.01 18.06
N LYS A 280 -10.00 -15.63 17.11
CA LYS A 280 -10.98 -16.55 16.51
C LYS A 280 -10.33 -17.75 15.83
N ARG A 281 -9.18 -17.55 15.21
CA ARG A 281 -8.39 -18.60 14.53
C ARG A 281 -7.56 -19.44 15.50
N GLY A 282 -7.52 -19.10 16.79
CA GLY A 282 -6.73 -19.80 17.80
C GLY A 282 -5.22 -19.66 17.62
N VAL A 283 -4.77 -18.69 16.82
CA VAL A 283 -3.35 -18.41 16.59
C VAL A 283 -2.87 -17.48 17.70
N ARG A 284 -2.08 -17.99 18.64
CA ARG A 284 -1.45 -17.15 19.68
C ARG A 284 -0.34 -16.32 19.05
N THR A 285 -0.57 -15.01 18.93
CA THR A 285 0.48 -14.03 18.65
C THR A 285 1.41 -13.97 19.88
N GLY A 286 2.60 -14.55 19.77
CA GLY A 286 3.58 -14.49 20.84
C GLY A 286 4.09 -13.06 21.02
N ASN A 287 3.55 -12.34 22.01
CA ASN A 287 4.16 -11.12 22.53
C ASN A 287 4.01 -11.09 24.06
N ALA A 288 5.15 -10.86 24.72
CA ALA A 288 5.40 -10.96 26.17
C ALA A 288 4.53 -10.08 27.09
N THR A 289 3.58 -9.32 26.54
CA THR A 289 2.62 -8.53 27.32
C THR A 289 1.48 -9.39 27.90
N SER A 290 1.19 -10.57 27.34
CA SER A 290 0.16 -11.46 27.91
C SER A 290 0.59 -12.11 29.22
N ASP A 291 1.89 -12.38 29.42
CA ASP A 291 2.39 -13.00 30.64
C ASP A 291 2.29 -12.04 31.84
N ALA A 292 2.46 -10.72 31.63
CA ALA A 292 2.29 -9.72 32.68
C ALA A 292 0.82 -9.55 33.11
N ASP A 293 -0.12 -9.61 32.16
CA ASP A 293 -1.56 -9.53 32.45
C ASP A 293 -2.08 -10.80 33.12
N GLU A 294 -1.50 -11.97 32.80
CA GLU A 294 -1.84 -13.24 33.41
C GLU A 294 -1.24 -13.38 34.82
N GLU A 295 -0.01 -12.91 35.06
CA GLU A 295 0.57 -12.78 36.41
C GLU A 295 -0.24 -11.82 37.30
N GLN A 296 -0.69 -10.68 36.78
CA GLN A 296 -1.51 -9.74 37.54
C GLN A 296 -2.90 -10.31 37.87
N ARG A 297 -3.50 -11.07 36.94
CA ARG A 297 -4.75 -11.81 37.22
C ARG A 297 -4.57 -12.89 38.27
N ILE A 298 -3.45 -13.62 38.23
CA ILE A 298 -3.13 -14.65 39.23
C ILE A 298 -2.86 -14.02 40.60
N MET A 299 -2.17 -12.88 40.67
CA MET A 299 -1.97 -12.12 41.93
C MET A 299 -3.30 -11.66 42.55
N GLY A 300 -4.24 -11.12 41.75
CA GLY A 300 -5.54 -10.71 42.25
C GLY A 300 -6.40 -11.85 42.80
N MET A 301 -6.20 -13.07 42.30
CA MET A 301 -6.87 -14.27 42.83
C MET A 301 -6.24 -14.81 44.12
N MET A 302 -4.98 -14.46 44.43
CA MET A 302 -4.32 -14.84 45.67
C MET A 302 -4.67 -13.91 46.84
N ASP A 303 -4.91 -12.62 46.58
CA ASP A 303 -5.31 -11.64 47.60
C ASP A 303 -6.77 -11.76 48.06
N SER A 304 -7.55 -12.65 47.43
CA SER A 304 -8.97 -12.89 47.74
C SER A 304 -9.24 -14.18 48.52
N ARG A 305 -8.20 -14.80 49.09
CA ARG A 305 -8.28 -15.93 50.04
C ARG A 305 -7.74 -15.55 51.41
#